data_AF-A0A073IWI5-F1
#
_entry.id   AF-A0A073IWI5-F1
#
_cell.length_a   1.000
_cell.length_b   1.000
_cell.length_c   1.000
_cell.angle_alpha   90.00
_cell.angle_beta   90.00
_cell.angle_gamma   90.00
#
_symmetry.space_group_name_H-M   'P 1'
#
loop_
_entity.id
_entity.type
_entity.pdbx_description
1 polymer ?
#
loop_
_entity_poly.entity_id
_entity_poly.type
_entity_poly.pdbx_seq_one_letter_code
_entity_poly.pdbx_strand_id
1 'polypeptide(L)'
;MFLLILGVALWTAAHYFKRLMPDQRIALGAPGKGIMAVAIVASLILMIVGYRMAAFIPIWTPPAIFSGFNNGLMLLALWVYGSSAAKGAKAWPAYKTRHPQLLAVKIWALAHLLVNGDLASIILFGGILGWAVGSVILINKAEPNWTAPERAERPTYIRLAVISVVLFAVIAGIHIALGVNPFS
;
A
#
# COMPACT_ATOMS: atom_id res chain seq x y z
N MET A 1 -5.11 -14.62 -14.11
CA MET A 1 -5.15 -15.00 -12.68
C MET A 1 -3.80 -15.47 -12.15
N PHE A 2 -3.16 -16.49 -12.73
CA PHE A 2 -1.86 -17.02 -12.25
C PHE A 2 -0.79 -15.92 -12.04
N LEU A 3 -0.57 -15.05 -13.03
CA LEU A 3 0.41 -13.96 -12.94
C LEU A 3 0.14 -13.00 -11.77
N LEU A 4 -1.14 -12.71 -11.49
CA LEU A 4 -1.53 -11.85 -10.38
C LEU A 4 -1.17 -12.49 -9.03
N ILE A 5 -1.53 -13.76 -8.85
CA ILE A 5 -1.22 -14.54 -7.64
C ILE A 5 0.30 -14.62 -7.45
N LEU A 6 1.04 -14.94 -8.52
CA LEU A 6 2.49 -15.00 -8.50
C LEU A 6 3.11 -13.64 -8.14
N GLY A 7 2.58 -12.54 -8.69
CA GLY A 7 3.00 -11.18 -8.36
C GLY A 7 2.82 -10.86 -6.87
N VAL A 8 1.64 -11.13 -6.31
CA VAL A 8 1.35 -10.94 -4.87
C VAL A 8 2.25 -11.83 -3.99
N ALA A 9 2.46 -13.09 -4.39
CA ALA A 9 3.32 -14.03 -3.67
C ALA A 9 4.78 -13.57 -3.68
N LEU A 10 5.31 -13.16 -4.84
CA LEU A 10 6.68 -12.65 -5.00
C LEU A 10 6.87 -11.35 -4.21
N TRP A 11 5.90 -10.43 -4.27
CA TRP A 11 5.89 -9.21 -3.47
C TRP A 11 6.04 -9.53 -1.99
N THR A 12 5.21 -10.44 -1.49
CA THR A 12 5.20 -10.85 -0.08
C THR A 12 6.53 -11.49 0.30
N ALA A 13 7.01 -12.45 -0.49
CA ALA A 13 8.27 -13.15 -0.25
C ALA A 13 9.46 -12.19 -0.21
N ALA A 14 9.58 -11.29 -1.19
CA ALA A 14 10.67 -10.33 -1.25
C ALA A 14 10.72 -9.40 -0.03
N HIS A 15 9.56 -8.91 0.43
CA HIS A 15 9.48 -8.04 1.60
C HIS A 15 9.72 -8.77 2.93
N TYR A 16 9.31 -10.04 3.02
CA TYR A 16 9.49 -10.85 4.23
C TYR A 16 10.88 -11.48 4.32
N PHE A 17 11.61 -11.59 3.21
CA PHE A 17 12.87 -12.31 3.12
C PHE A 17 13.88 -11.89 4.21
N LYS A 18 14.11 -10.60 4.41
CA LYS A 18 15.02 -10.10 5.46
C LYS A 18 14.65 -10.56 6.88
N ARG A 19 13.36 -10.78 7.15
CA ARG A 19 12.84 -11.05 8.50
C ARG A 19 12.65 -12.54 8.76
N LEU A 20 12.32 -13.32 7.73
CA LEU A 20 12.14 -14.77 7.85
C LEU A 20 13.42 -15.55 7.59
N MET A 21 14.32 -15.01 6.77
CA MET A 21 15.58 -15.64 6.35
C MET A 21 16.74 -14.62 6.44
N PRO A 22 17.03 -14.08 7.65
CA PRO A 22 18.00 -13.01 7.82
C PRO A 22 19.42 -13.43 7.38
N ASP A 23 19.85 -14.66 7.69
CA ASP A 23 21.20 -15.13 7.37
C ASP A 23 21.41 -15.26 5.86
N GLN A 24 20.42 -15.80 5.14
CA GLN A 24 20.43 -15.86 3.68
C GLN A 24 20.39 -14.46 3.07
N ARG A 25 19.62 -13.54 3.67
CA ARG A 25 19.60 -12.15 3.20
C ARG A 25 20.94 -11.46 3.43
N ILE A 26 21.65 -11.76 4.51
CA ILE A 26 22.99 -11.24 4.82
C ILE A 26 24.02 -11.83 3.87
N ALA A 27 23.93 -13.14 3.58
CA ALA A 27 24.83 -13.84 2.66
C ALA A 27 24.83 -13.27 1.24
N LEU A 28 23.74 -12.63 0.80
CA LEU A 28 23.69 -11.92 -0.49
C LEU A 28 24.57 -10.66 -0.55
N GLY A 29 25.10 -10.17 0.58
CA GLY A 29 25.98 -9.00 0.64
C GLY A 29 25.40 -7.75 -0.02
N ALA A 30 26.28 -6.96 -0.64
CA ALA A 30 25.90 -5.73 -1.36
C ALA A 30 24.92 -5.97 -2.53
N PRO A 31 25.10 -7.01 -3.38
CA PRO A 31 24.15 -7.33 -4.46
C PRO A 31 22.71 -7.54 -3.99
N GLY A 32 22.52 -8.02 -2.75
CA GLY A 32 21.19 -8.31 -2.22
C GLY A 32 20.22 -7.12 -2.26
N LYS A 33 20.68 -5.87 -2.25
CA LYS A 33 19.80 -4.70 -2.43
C LYS A 33 19.21 -4.65 -3.85
N GLY A 34 20.05 -4.85 -4.86
CA GLY A 34 19.63 -4.86 -6.27
C GLY A 34 18.70 -6.02 -6.59
N ILE A 35 19.01 -7.22 -6.08
CA ILE A 35 18.16 -8.41 -6.25
C ILE A 35 16.76 -8.17 -5.69
N MET A 36 16.65 -7.58 -4.49
CA MET A 36 15.34 -7.27 -3.90
C MET A 36 14.61 -6.16 -4.67
N ALA A 37 15.31 -5.15 -5.17
CA ALA A 37 14.69 -4.12 -5.99
C ALA A 37 14.11 -4.71 -7.29
N VAL A 38 14.85 -5.57 -7.98
CA VAL A 38 14.38 -6.28 -9.17
C VAL A 38 13.19 -7.18 -8.84
N ALA A 39 13.24 -7.95 -7.76
CA ALA A 39 12.13 -8.81 -7.34
C ALA A 39 10.85 -8.00 -7.06
N ILE A 40 10.97 -6.84 -6.39
CA ILE A 40 9.84 -5.96 -6.10
C ILE A 40 9.27 -5.37 -7.41
N VAL A 41 10.12 -4.85 -8.31
CA VAL A 41 9.66 -4.31 -9.59
C VAL A 41 8.99 -5.39 -10.45
N ALA A 42 9.60 -6.58 -10.54
CA ALA A 42 9.02 -7.72 -11.25
C ALA A 42 7.66 -8.11 -10.66
N SER A 43 7.54 -8.15 -9.33
CA SER A 43 6.27 -8.45 -8.67
C SER A 43 5.18 -7.43 -8.99
N LEU A 44 5.52 -6.14 -9.07
CA LEU A 44 4.59 -5.09 -9.46
C LEU A 44 4.13 -5.25 -10.92
N ILE A 45 5.05 -5.53 -11.84
CA ILE A 45 4.72 -5.78 -13.25
C ILE A 45 3.80 -6.99 -13.37
N LEU A 46 4.10 -8.09 -12.67
CA LEU A 46 3.27 -9.29 -12.64
C LEU A 46 1.85 -9.01 -12.12
N MET A 47 1.72 -8.20 -11.07
CA MET A 47 0.41 -7.78 -10.56
C MET A 47 -0.36 -6.93 -11.58
N ILE A 48 0.28 -5.92 -12.18
CA ILE A 48 -0.36 -5.03 -13.17
C ILE A 48 -0.83 -5.83 -14.39
N VAL A 49 0.07 -6.61 -15.02
CA VAL A 49 -0.26 -7.41 -16.21
C VAL A 49 -1.27 -8.50 -15.85
N GLY A 50 -1.05 -9.20 -14.74
CA GLY A 50 -1.92 -10.26 -14.28
C GLY A 50 -3.34 -9.81 -13.95
N TYR A 51 -3.50 -8.59 -13.42
CA TYR A 51 -4.80 -7.98 -13.17
C TYR A 51 -5.48 -7.59 -14.47
N ARG A 52 -4.78 -6.91 -15.40
CA ARG A 52 -5.36 -6.50 -16.69
C ARG A 52 -5.76 -7.66 -17.59
N MET A 53 -5.08 -8.79 -17.47
CA MET A 53 -5.40 -10.03 -18.21
C MET A 53 -6.42 -10.92 -17.50
N ALA A 54 -6.79 -10.63 -16.24
CA ALA A 54 -7.70 -11.47 -15.51
C ALA A 54 -9.11 -11.37 -16.11
N ALA A 55 -9.77 -12.51 -16.28
CA ALA A 55 -11.20 -12.53 -16.55
C ALA A 55 -11.93 -11.90 -15.37
N PHE A 56 -12.97 -11.11 -15.68
CA PHE A 56 -13.86 -10.58 -14.65
C PHE A 56 -14.72 -11.72 -14.10
N ILE A 57 -14.55 -12.02 -12.81
CA ILE A 57 -15.33 -13.03 -12.09
C ILE A 57 -16.01 -12.32 -10.92
N PRO A 58 -17.31 -12.03 -11.00
CA PRO A 58 -18.03 -11.33 -9.93
C PRO A 58 -18.15 -12.22 -8.69
N ILE A 59 -17.87 -11.66 -7.52
CA ILE A 59 -18.03 -12.31 -6.21
C ILE A 59 -19.14 -11.64 -5.42
N TRP A 60 -19.21 -10.31 -5.47
CA TRP A 60 -20.30 -9.53 -4.89
C TRP A 60 -20.48 -8.21 -5.65
N THR A 61 -21.60 -7.53 -5.41
CA THR A 61 -21.92 -6.26 -6.06
C THR A 61 -21.88 -5.13 -5.03
N PRO A 62 -20.86 -4.25 -5.07
CA PRO A 62 -20.78 -3.09 -4.18
C PRO A 62 -21.95 -2.12 -4.37
N PRO A 63 -22.63 -1.71 -3.29
CA PRO A 63 -23.59 -0.62 -3.33
C PRO A 63 -22.94 0.69 -3.82
N ALA A 64 -23.65 1.46 -4.64
CA ALA A 64 -23.12 2.69 -5.24
C ALA A 64 -22.59 3.72 -4.22
N ILE A 65 -23.18 3.77 -3.01
CA ILE A 65 -22.74 4.68 -1.93
C ILE A 65 -21.29 4.42 -1.49
N PHE A 66 -20.74 3.23 -1.73
CA PHE A 66 -19.38 2.86 -1.34
C PHE A 66 -18.29 3.64 -2.10
N SER A 67 -18.58 4.20 -3.28
CA SER A 67 -17.65 5.08 -3.99
C SER A 67 -17.29 6.32 -3.17
N GLY A 68 -18.27 6.93 -2.49
CA GLY A 68 -18.06 8.07 -1.60
C GLY A 68 -17.17 7.72 -0.40
N PHE A 69 -17.44 6.58 0.23
CA PHE A 69 -16.61 6.07 1.33
C PHE A 69 -15.18 5.74 0.87
N ASN A 70 -15.02 5.10 -0.29
CA ASN A 70 -13.72 4.81 -0.88
C ASN A 70 -12.93 6.11 -1.09
N ASN A 71 -13.51 7.12 -1.73
CA ASN A 71 -12.81 8.38 -2.01
C ASN A 71 -12.35 9.09 -0.71
N GLY A 72 -13.19 9.08 0.33
CA GLY A 72 -12.80 9.57 1.66
C GLY A 72 -11.65 8.77 2.28
N LEU A 73 -11.71 7.44 2.20
CA LEU A 73 -10.62 6.57 2.67
C LEU A 73 -9.33 6.73 1.85
N MET A 74 -9.43 7.02 0.56
CA MET A 74 -8.29 7.26 -0.31
C MET A 74 -7.57 8.56 0.02
N LEU A 75 -8.32 9.65 0.26
CA LEU A 75 -7.75 10.89 0.80
C LEU A 75 -7.08 10.65 2.15
N LEU A 76 -7.73 9.89 3.03
CA LEU A 76 -7.15 9.50 4.32
C LEU A 76 -5.87 8.67 4.13
N ALA A 77 -5.84 7.70 3.22
CA ALA A 77 -4.66 6.88 2.95
C ALA A 77 -3.48 7.73 2.46
N LEU A 78 -3.70 8.67 1.54
CA LEU A 78 -2.68 9.60 1.05
C LEU A 78 -2.16 10.50 2.17
N TRP A 79 -3.06 11.05 2.99
CA TRP A 79 -2.69 11.82 4.18
C TRP A 79 -1.82 11.00 5.13
N VAL A 80 -2.25 9.79 5.49
CA VAL A 80 -1.55 8.91 6.43
C VAL A 80 -0.18 8.54 5.87
N TYR A 81 -0.07 8.22 4.58
CA TYR A 81 1.21 7.93 3.92
C TYR A 81 2.14 9.14 3.99
N GLY A 82 1.67 10.30 3.53
CA GLY A 82 2.42 11.55 3.48
C GLY A 82 2.77 12.11 4.86
N SER A 83 2.02 11.78 5.91
CA SER A 83 2.30 12.22 7.29
C SER A 83 3.69 11.79 7.78
N SER A 84 4.26 10.76 7.17
CA SER A 84 5.59 10.23 7.45
C SER A 84 6.74 10.90 6.67
N ALA A 85 6.43 11.72 5.65
CA ALA A 85 7.40 12.20 4.66
C ALA A 85 8.36 13.29 5.18
N ALA A 86 7.94 14.11 6.14
CA ALA A 86 8.78 15.17 6.71
C ALA A 86 10.01 14.58 7.42
N LYS A 87 11.21 15.16 7.25
CA LYS A 87 12.40 14.77 8.03
C LYS A 87 12.25 15.30 9.46
N GLY A 88 12.50 14.47 10.47
CA GLY A 88 12.31 14.83 11.88
C GLY A 88 10.85 14.70 12.34
N ALA A 89 10.28 15.81 12.84
CA ALA A 89 8.93 15.85 13.41
C ALA A 89 7.86 15.45 12.37
N LYS A 90 6.86 14.67 12.80
CA LYS A 90 5.85 14.06 11.93
C LYS A 90 4.46 14.62 12.15
N ALA A 91 3.67 14.68 11.09
CA ALA A 91 2.26 15.04 11.20
C ALA A 91 1.43 13.86 11.75
N TRP A 92 0.22 14.13 12.24
CA TRP A 92 -0.68 13.04 12.63
C TRP A 92 -1.04 12.21 11.37
N PRO A 93 -1.10 10.87 11.43
CA PRO A 93 -0.84 10.02 12.60
C PRO A 93 0.61 9.54 12.76
N ALA A 94 1.55 9.87 11.88
CA ALA A 94 2.91 9.33 11.90
C ALA A 94 3.74 9.61 13.18
N TYR A 95 3.36 10.56 14.02
CA TYR A 95 3.96 10.70 15.36
C TYR A 95 3.30 9.82 16.44
N LYS A 96 2.19 9.14 16.13
CA LYS A 96 1.47 8.23 17.04
C LYS A 96 1.51 6.77 16.59
N THR A 97 1.86 6.51 15.33
CA THR A 97 2.01 5.15 14.80
C THR A 97 3.41 4.93 14.29
N ARG A 98 3.94 3.73 14.54
CA ARG A 98 5.22 3.30 14.03
C ARG A 98 5.24 3.08 12.52
N HIS A 99 4.11 2.66 11.95
CA HIS A 99 4.03 2.18 10.57
C HIS A 99 3.02 2.98 9.73
N PRO A 100 3.17 4.32 9.62
CA PRO A 100 2.21 5.14 8.88
C PRO A 100 2.06 4.70 7.42
N GLN A 101 3.14 4.29 6.75
CA GLN A 101 3.08 3.82 5.37
C GLN A 101 2.31 2.49 5.23
N LEU A 102 2.58 1.50 6.11
CA LEU A 102 1.81 0.24 6.09
C LEU A 102 0.35 0.47 6.52
N LEU A 103 0.08 1.40 7.44
CA LEU A 103 -1.28 1.78 7.80
C LEU A 103 -2.02 2.39 6.60
N ALA A 104 -1.38 3.28 5.85
CA ALA A 104 -1.94 3.83 4.62
C ALA A 104 -2.23 2.74 3.58
N VAL A 105 -1.32 1.76 3.40
CA VAL A 105 -1.56 0.63 2.50
C VAL A 105 -2.75 -0.21 2.95
N LYS A 106 -2.94 -0.43 4.26
CA LYS A 106 -4.12 -1.14 4.78
C LYS A 106 -5.42 -0.40 4.49
N ILE A 107 -5.44 0.93 4.70
CA ILE A 107 -6.60 1.78 4.39
C ILE A 107 -6.89 1.75 2.89
N TRP A 108 -5.85 1.91 2.06
CA TRP A 108 -5.93 1.82 0.60
C TRP A 108 -6.50 0.49 0.14
N ALA A 109 -5.98 -0.63 0.64
CA ALA A 109 -6.45 -1.96 0.26
C ALA A 109 -7.90 -2.19 0.67
N LEU A 110 -8.27 -1.77 1.89
CA LEU A 110 -9.66 -1.84 2.36
C LEU A 110 -10.60 -0.99 1.49
N ALA A 111 -10.20 0.23 1.15
CA ALA A 111 -10.98 1.11 0.29
C ALA A 111 -11.25 0.44 -1.06
N HIS A 112 -10.23 -0.17 -1.67
CA HIS A 112 -10.39 -0.84 -2.96
C HIS A 112 -11.24 -2.11 -2.86
N LEU A 113 -11.07 -2.92 -1.80
CA LEU A 113 -11.95 -4.06 -1.56
C LEU A 113 -13.41 -3.64 -1.40
N LEU A 114 -13.67 -2.46 -0.84
CA LEU A 114 -15.03 -1.95 -0.62
C LEU A 114 -15.79 -1.70 -1.93
N VAL A 115 -15.10 -1.31 -3.01
CA VAL A 115 -15.75 -0.92 -4.28
C VAL A 115 -15.47 -1.86 -5.44
N ASN A 116 -14.60 -2.85 -5.27
CA ASN A 116 -14.29 -3.84 -6.29
C ASN A 116 -14.67 -5.24 -5.83
N GLY A 117 -15.82 -5.72 -6.33
CA GLY A 117 -16.40 -7.00 -5.92
C GLY A 117 -16.04 -8.21 -6.77
N ASP A 118 -14.97 -8.13 -7.56
CA ASP A 118 -14.49 -9.23 -8.40
C ASP A 118 -13.31 -10.00 -7.77
N LEU A 119 -13.08 -11.21 -8.26
CA LEU A 119 -12.05 -12.10 -7.73
C LEU A 119 -10.62 -11.56 -7.88
N ALA A 120 -10.29 -10.87 -8.98
CA ALA A 120 -8.95 -10.34 -9.20
C ALA A 120 -8.63 -9.23 -8.20
N SER A 121 -9.60 -8.34 -7.95
CA SER A 121 -9.51 -7.31 -6.93
C SER A 121 -9.33 -7.89 -5.52
N ILE A 122 -10.13 -8.91 -5.17
CA ILE A 122 -10.01 -9.56 -3.86
C ILE A 122 -8.62 -10.16 -3.66
N ILE A 123 -8.07 -10.85 -4.68
CA ILE A 123 -6.73 -11.42 -4.62
C ILE A 123 -5.66 -10.32 -4.47
N LEU A 124 -5.73 -9.27 -5.29
CA LEU A 124 -4.75 -8.19 -5.27
C LEU A 124 -4.79 -7.43 -3.95
N PHE A 125 -5.91 -6.77 -3.65
CA PHE A 125 -6.03 -5.90 -2.50
C PHE A 125 -6.05 -6.68 -1.19
N GLY A 126 -6.71 -7.84 -1.14
CA GLY A 126 -6.68 -8.74 0.01
C GLY A 126 -5.29 -9.30 0.28
N GLY A 127 -4.55 -9.69 -0.77
CA GLY A 127 -3.17 -10.15 -0.66
C GLY A 127 -2.23 -9.07 -0.13
N ILE A 128 -2.31 -7.85 -0.67
CA ILE A 128 -1.52 -6.70 -0.19
C ILE A 128 -1.93 -6.30 1.24
N LEU A 129 -3.21 -6.39 1.61
CA LEU A 129 -3.68 -6.17 2.98
C LEU A 129 -3.07 -7.19 3.94
N GLY A 130 -3.14 -8.48 3.59
CA GLY A 130 -2.51 -9.56 4.36
C GLY A 130 -1.01 -9.34 4.53
N TRP A 131 -0.32 -9.00 3.45
CA TRP A 131 1.10 -8.64 3.48
C TRP A 131 1.40 -7.47 4.42
N ALA A 132 0.60 -6.39 4.36
CA ALA A 132 0.81 -5.21 5.18
C ALA A 132 0.56 -5.51 6.68
N VAL A 133 -0.41 -6.36 6.99
CA VAL A 133 -0.66 -6.85 8.36
C VAL A 133 0.53 -7.66 8.87
N GLY A 134 0.96 -8.69 8.12
CA GLY A 134 2.09 -9.51 8.54
C GLY A 134 3.40 -8.72 8.60
N SER A 135 3.60 -7.71 7.76
CA SER A 135 4.75 -6.79 7.82
C SER A 135 4.82 -6.09 9.17
N VAL A 136 3.71 -5.53 9.65
CA VAL A 136 3.65 -4.86 10.97
C VAL A 136 4.01 -5.83 12.09
N ILE A 137 3.47 -7.05 12.05
CA ILE A 137 3.75 -8.08 13.07
C ILE A 137 5.24 -8.45 13.08
N LEU A 138 5.80 -8.78 11.92
CA LEU A 138 7.21 -9.18 11.79
C LEU A 138 8.17 -8.06 12.18
N ILE A 139 7.88 -6.81 11.81
CA ILE A 139 8.72 -5.66 12.19
C ILE A 139 8.66 -5.44 13.70
N ASN A 140 7.46 -5.44 14.29
CA ASN A 140 7.32 -5.20 15.73
C ASN A 140 8.02 -6.28 16.56
N LYS A 141 7.99 -7.53 16.11
CA LYS A 141 8.69 -8.64 16.78
C LYS A 141 10.21 -8.52 16.68
N ALA A 142 10.74 -8.08 15.53
CA ALA A 142 12.17 -7.95 15.30
C ALA A 142 12.80 -6.72 15.98
N GLU A 143 12.03 -5.66 16.17
CA GLU A 143 12.52 -4.38 16.67
C GLU A 143 11.52 -3.81 17.71
N PRO A 144 11.41 -4.37 18.92
CA PRO A 144 10.33 -4.02 19.86
C PRO A 144 10.40 -2.58 20.38
N ASN A 145 11.59 -1.98 20.39
CA ASN A 145 11.86 -0.70 21.05
C ASN A 145 11.64 0.49 20.09
N TRP A 146 10.38 0.82 19.79
CA TRP A 146 10.05 2.01 19.01
C TRP A 146 9.78 3.22 19.89
N THR A 147 10.36 4.36 19.53
CA THR A 147 10.07 5.66 20.13
C THR A 147 9.34 6.55 19.13
N ALA A 148 8.30 7.23 19.63
CA ALA A 148 7.52 8.15 18.82
C ALA A 148 8.37 9.37 18.43
N PRO A 149 8.36 9.80 17.14
CA PRO A 149 8.99 11.04 16.76
C PRO A 149 8.19 12.24 17.28
N GLU A 150 8.82 13.41 17.30
CA GLU A 150 8.15 14.64 17.72
C GLU A 150 6.98 15.01 16.80
N ARG A 151 6.05 15.80 17.33
CA ARG A 151 4.91 16.32 16.59
C ARG A 151 5.32 17.49 15.71
N ALA A 152 4.99 17.41 14.43
CA ALA A 152 5.25 18.50 13.49
C ALA A 152 4.41 19.75 13.77
N GLU A 153 4.91 20.90 13.30
CA GLU A 153 4.20 22.17 13.37
C GLU A 153 3.20 22.38 12.22
N ARG A 154 2.37 23.42 12.34
CA ARG A 154 1.31 23.78 11.38
C ARG A 154 1.74 23.82 9.90
N PRO A 155 2.91 24.36 9.52
CA PRO A 155 3.31 24.40 8.11
C PRO A 155 3.38 23.01 7.45
N THR A 156 3.79 21.99 8.21
CA THR A 156 3.86 20.60 7.72
C THR A 156 2.47 20.05 7.44
N TYR A 157 1.48 20.36 8.28
CA TYR A 157 0.09 19.93 8.08
C TYR A 157 -0.53 20.60 6.85
N ILE A 158 -0.27 21.90 6.64
CA ILE A 158 -0.78 22.63 5.46
C ILE A 158 -0.19 22.03 4.18
N ARG A 159 1.13 21.83 4.13
CA ARG A 159 1.80 21.18 2.99
C ARG A 159 1.26 19.78 2.73
N LEU A 160 1.08 18.98 3.78
CA LEU A 160 0.52 17.64 3.68
C LEU A 160 -0.91 17.64 3.13
N ALA A 161 -1.76 18.57 3.58
CA ALA A 161 -3.14 18.70 3.08
C ALA A 161 -3.14 18.99 1.57
N VAL A 162 -2.37 19.99 1.15
CA VAL A 162 -2.25 20.38 -0.27
C VAL A 162 -1.74 19.22 -1.11
N ILE A 163 -0.64 18.57 -0.69
CA ILE A 163 -0.08 17.42 -1.41
C ILE A 163 -1.08 16.27 -1.49
N SER A 164 -1.81 15.97 -0.43
CA SER A 164 -2.79 14.88 -0.42
C SER A 164 -3.93 15.12 -1.41
N VAL A 165 -4.45 16.36 -1.46
CA VAL A 165 -5.51 16.75 -2.42
C VAL A 165 -4.99 16.72 -3.86
N VAL A 166 -3.80 17.25 -4.11
CA VAL A 166 -3.18 17.25 -5.45
C VAL A 166 -2.93 15.82 -5.93
N LEU A 167 -2.34 14.98 -5.08
CA LEU A 167 -2.10 13.57 -5.41
C LEU A 167 -3.42 12.83 -5.65
N PHE A 168 -4.45 13.07 -4.85
CA PHE A 168 -5.76 12.49 -5.06
C PHE A 168 -6.33 12.86 -6.43
N ALA A 169 -6.30 14.14 -6.79
CA ALA A 169 -6.78 14.61 -8.09
C ALA A 169 -6.00 13.98 -9.26
N VAL A 170 -4.67 13.93 -9.16
CA VAL A 170 -3.80 13.30 -10.17
C VAL A 170 -4.11 11.80 -10.29
N ILE A 171 -4.18 11.08 -9.18
CA ILE A 171 -4.47 9.65 -9.16
C ILE A 171 -5.86 9.38 -9.73
N ALA A 172 -6.88 10.15 -9.34
CA ALA A 172 -8.23 10.01 -9.88
C ALA A 172 -8.27 10.27 -11.39
N GLY A 173 -7.54 11.29 -11.87
CA GLY A 173 -7.39 11.56 -13.31
C GLY A 173 -6.75 10.39 -14.07
N ILE A 174 -5.70 9.78 -13.51
CA ILE A 174 -5.07 8.58 -14.10
C ILE A 174 -6.05 7.42 -14.15
N HIS A 175 -6.84 7.21 -13.09
CA HIS A 175 -7.86 6.15 -13.05
C HIS A 175 -8.90 6.33 -14.16
N ILE A 176 -9.41 7.56 -14.34
CA ILE A 176 -10.32 7.91 -15.44
C ILE A 176 -9.66 7.66 -16.80
N ALA A 177 -8.41 8.09 -16.98
CA ALA A 177 -7.67 7.89 -18.24
C ALA A 177 -7.42 6.41 -18.56
N LEU A 178 -7.34 5.55 -17.55
CA LEU A 178 -7.22 4.10 -17.68
C LEU A 178 -8.58 3.37 -17.80
N GLY A 179 -9.69 4.11 -17.83
CA GLY A 179 -11.04 3.57 -18.00
C GLY A 179 -11.69 3.05 -16.71
N VAL A 180 -11.15 3.40 -15.54
CA VAL A 180 -11.67 2.98 -14.23
C VAL A 180 -12.07 4.22 -13.44
N ASN A 181 -13.30 4.70 -13.58
CA ASN A 181 -13.71 5.97 -12.96
C ASN A 181 -14.01 5.83 -11.45
N PRO A 182 -13.30 6.53 -10.54
CA PRO A 182 -13.53 6.44 -9.09
C PRO A 182 -14.82 7.11 -8.58
N PHE A 183 -15.55 7.81 -9.44
CA PHE A 183 -16.73 8.61 -9.07
C PHE A 183 -18.05 8.09 -9.67
N SER A 184 -18.02 6.94 -10.36
CA SER A 184 -19.18 6.31 -10.99
C SER A 184 -19.53 4.98 -10.36
#